data_AF-A0A7S3MG21-F1
#
_entry.id   AF-A0A7S3MG21-F1
#
_cell.length_a   1.000
_cell.length_b   1.000
_cell.length_c   1.000
_cell.angle_alpha   90.00
_cell.angle_beta   90.00
_cell.angle_gamma   90.00
#
_symmetry.space_group_name_H-M   'P 1'
#
loop_
_entity.id
_entity.type
_entity.pdbx_description
1 polymer ?
#
loop_
_entity_poly.entity_id
_entity_poly.type
_entity_poly.pdbx_seq_one_letter_code
_entity_poly.pdbx_strand_id
1 'polypeptide(L)'
;EMGGPKIKFTPGRTDKPSGKECPVWEGSTHKDGRLPGADMGSPDKTAAHLRYIFNRMGFDDREIVALSGAHGLGACHTDRSGFWGPWTRAPTTVSNEYYRELVENTWTVK
;
A
#
# COMPACT_ATOMS: atom_id res chain seq x y z
N GLU A 1 2.60 -17.26 10.98
CA GLU A 1 3.51 -16.12 11.11
C GLU A 1 2.81 -14.78 11.28
N MET A 2 3.44 -13.89 12.04
CA MET A 2 3.03 -12.52 12.44
C MET A 2 1.65 -12.34 13.09
N GLY A 3 0.94 -13.42 13.43
CA GLY A 3 -0.32 -13.35 14.21
C GLY A 3 -1.57 -12.93 13.42
N GLY A 4 -1.46 -12.77 12.10
CA GLY A 4 -2.59 -12.35 11.26
C GLY A 4 -3.65 -13.43 10.99
N PRO A 5 -4.76 -13.05 10.34
CA PRO A 5 -5.82 -13.99 9.97
C PRO A 5 -5.31 -15.09 9.04
N LYS A 6 -5.93 -16.27 9.11
CA LYS A 6 -5.65 -17.37 8.19
C LYS A 6 -6.29 -17.08 6.83
N ILE A 7 -5.46 -16.88 5.80
CA ILE A 7 -5.92 -16.70 4.42
C ILE A 7 -5.88 -18.05 3.70
N LYS A 8 -6.98 -18.44 3.07
CA LYS A 8 -7.04 -19.67 2.27
C LYS A 8 -6.11 -19.55 1.06
N PHE A 9 -5.18 -20.49 0.94
CA PHE A 9 -4.26 -20.55 -0.20
C PHE A 9 -4.83 -21.43 -1.32
N THR A 10 -4.74 -20.94 -2.56
CA THR A 10 -5.08 -21.70 -3.77
C THR A 10 -3.88 -21.66 -4.73
N PRO A 11 -3.23 -22.81 -5.02
CA PRO A 11 -2.10 -22.87 -5.95
C PRO A 11 -2.57 -22.85 -7.41
N GLY A 12 -1.64 -22.75 -8.37
CA GLY A 12 -1.92 -22.89 -9.80
C GLY A 12 -1.70 -21.65 -10.67
N ARG A 13 -1.08 -20.59 -10.15
CA ARG A 13 -0.63 -19.47 -10.99
C ARG A 13 0.48 -19.93 -11.93
N THR A 14 0.42 -19.51 -13.19
CA THR A 14 1.45 -19.79 -14.21
C THR A 14 2.35 -18.59 -14.39
N ASP A 15 3.67 -18.80 -14.32
CA ASP A 15 4.65 -17.75 -14.58
C ASP A 15 4.60 -17.30 -16.05
N LYS A 16 4.80 -15.99 -16.26
CA LYS A 16 4.94 -15.47 -17.61
C LYS A 16 6.32 -15.86 -18.18
N PRO A 17 6.41 -16.22 -19.47
CA PRO A 17 7.63 -16.72 -20.10
C PRO A 17 8.73 -15.66 -20.22
N SER A 18 8.39 -14.37 -20.19
CA SER A 18 9.38 -13.28 -20.17
C SER A 18 8.76 -11.95 -19.70
N GLY A 19 9.62 -11.00 -19.35
CA GLY A 19 9.22 -9.62 -19.02
C GLY A 19 8.63 -8.82 -20.18
N LYS A 20 8.58 -9.36 -21.41
CA LYS A 20 7.90 -8.72 -22.55
C LYS A 20 6.38 -8.66 -22.36
N GLU A 21 5.84 -9.49 -21.47
CA GLU A 21 4.42 -9.43 -21.09
C GLU A 21 4.14 -8.35 -20.03
N CYS A 22 5.19 -7.76 -19.44
CA CYS A 22 5.01 -6.61 -18.57
C CYS A 22 4.63 -5.38 -19.40
N PRO A 23 3.83 -4.46 -18.84
CA PRO A 23 3.65 -3.13 -19.40
C PRO A 23 5.00 -2.39 -19.53
N VAL A 24 5.14 -1.53 -20.54
CA VAL A 24 6.41 -0.79 -20.78
C VAL A 24 6.62 0.29 -19.72
N TRP A 25 7.80 0.33 -19.10
CA TRP A 25 8.19 1.36 -18.13
C TRP A 25 9.00 2.48 -18.80
N GLU A 26 8.39 3.65 -19.02
CA GLU A 26 9.08 4.81 -19.67
C GLU A 26 9.13 6.10 -18.80
N GLY A 27 9.23 6.02 -17.48
CA GLY A 27 9.28 7.21 -16.62
C GLY A 27 9.90 7.03 -15.23
N SER A 28 10.16 8.14 -14.52
CA SER A 28 10.66 8.16 -13.13
C SER A 28 9.54 7.95 -12.09
N THR A 29 8.30 8.17 -12.48
CA THR A 29 7.09 7.82 -11.73
C THR A 29 6.11 7.15 -12.69
N HIS A 30 5.96 5.84 -12.52
CA HIS A 30 4.84 4.99 -12.96
C HIS A 30 3.89 5.59 -14.03
N LYS A 31 4.37 5.75 -15.28
CA LYS A 31 3.62 6.38 -16.39
C LYS A 31 2.34 5.63 -16.80
N ASP A 32 2.22 4.34 -16.46
CA ASP A 32 0.98 3.59 -16.67
C ASP A 32 -0.10 3.87 -15.62
N GLY A 33 0.24 4.57 -14.52
CA GLY A 33 -0.69 4.90 -13.44
C GLY A 33 -1.37 3.68 -12.82
N ARG A 34 -0.72 2.51 -12.80
CA ARG A 34 -1.23 1.25 -12.21
C ARG A 34 -0.98 1.11 -10.71
N LEU A 35 0.16 1.57 -10.21
CA LEU A 35 0.50 1.58 -8.78
C LEU A 35 0.09 2.91 -8.13
N PRO A 36 -0.30 2.88 -6.84
CA PRO A 36 -0.64 4.07 -6.10
C PRO A 36 0.60 4.94 -5.82
N GLY A 37 0.38 6.25 -5.82
CA GLY A 37 1.35 7.25 -5.37
C GLY A 37 1.08 7.59 -3.92
N ALA A 38 2.13 7.74 -3.11
CA ALA A 38 2.00 7.97 -1.67
C ALA A 38 1.55 9.41 -1.33
N ASP A 39 1.88 10.39 -2.17
CA ASP A 39 1.54 11.80 -1.99
C ASP A 39 1.11 12.45 -3.31
N MET A 40 -0.09 13.03 -3.32
CA MET A 40 -0.66 13.76 -4.45
C MET A 40 -0.80 15.27 -4.15
N GLY A 41 -0.09 15.75 -3.14
CA GLY A 41 0.00 17.15 -2.72
C GLY A 41 -1.08 17.60 -1.72
N SER A 42 -2.07 16.76 -1.41
CA SER A 42 -2.98 16.96 -0.28
C SER A 42 -3.68 15.65 0.12
N PRO A 43 -4.17 15.53 1.37
CA PRO A 43 -4.93 14.35 1.81
C PRO A 43 -6.12 14.01 0.91
N ASP A 44 -6.90 15.01 0.49
CA ASP A 44 -8.06 14.80 -0.39
C ASP A 44 -7.66 14.28 -1.77
N LYS A 45 -6.59 14.82 -2.35
CA LYS A 45 -6.06 14.35 -3.65
C LYS A 45 -5.49 12.95 -3.53
N THR A 46 -4.80 12.64 -2.44
CA THR A 46 -4.26 11.30 -2.18
C THR A 46 -5.40 10.29 -1.99
N ALA A 47 -6.46 10.65 -1.26
CA ALA A 47 -7.64 9.81 -1.10
C ALA A 47 -8.39 9.57 -2.42
N ALA A 48 -8.53 10.61 -3.26
CA ALA A 48 -9.11 10.47 -4.59
C ALA A 48 -8.26 9.56 -5.50
N HIS A 49 -6.92 9.67 -5.42
CA HIS A 49 -5.98 8.82 -6.15
C HIS A 49 -6.06 7.35 -5.72
N LEU A 50 -6.17 7.08 -4.42
CA LEU A 50 -6.37 5.70 -3.92
C LEU A 50 -7.63 5.08 -4.53
N ARG A 51 -8.77 5.79 -4.50
CA ARG A 51 -10.00 5.30 -5.13
C ARG A 51 -9.85 5.10 -6.64
N TYR A 52 -9.22 6.05 -7.34
CA TYR A 52 -8.97 5.93 -8.78
C TYR A 52 -8.19 4.64 -9.13
N ILE A 53 -7.15 4.33 -8.36
CA ILE A 53 -6.30 3.16 -8.60
C ILE A 53 -7.02 1.86 -8.23
N PHE A 54 -7.58 1.78 -7.03
CA PHE A 54 -8.13 0.54 -6.48
C PHE A 54 -9.51 0.19 -7.05
N ASN A 55 -10.34 1.16 -7.43
CA ASN A 55 -11.63 0.89 -8.09
C ASN A 55 -11.41 0.23 -9.45
N ARG A 56 -10.34 0.59 -10.18
CA ARG A 56 -9.94 -0.11 -11.43
C ARG A 56 -9.55 -1.58 -11.17
N MET A 57 -9.09 -1.91 -9.96
CA MET A 57 -8.77 -3.27 -9.54
C MET A 57 -9.99 -4.04 -9.01
N GLY A 58 -11.16 -3.38 -8.89
CA GLY A 58 -12.41 -3.99 -8.44
C GLY A 58 -12.65 -3.94 -6.93
N PHE A 59 -11.92 -3.11 -6.19
CA PHE A 59 -12.11 -2.95 -4.74
C PHE A 59 -13.06 -1.80 -4.41
N ASP A 60 -13.85 -1.97 -3.36
CA ASP A 60 -14.65 -0.89 -2.76
C ASP A 60 -13.89 -0.11 -1.67
N ASP A 61 -14.49 0.98 -1.16
CA ASP A 61 -13.89 1.82 -0.13
C ASP A 61 -13.52 1.04 1.16
N ARG A 62 -14.32 0.05 1.55
CA ARG A 62 -14.08 -0.77 2.74
C ARG A 62 -12.86 -1.67 2.53
N GLU A 63 -12.74 -2.29 1.37
CA GLU A 63 -11.63 -3.15 1.00
C GLU A 63 -10.32 -2.37 0.85
N ILE A 64 -10.37 -1.16 0.29
CA ILE A 64 -9.22 -0.24 0.21
C ILE A 64 -8.71 0.08 1.61
N VAL A 65 -9.61 0.47 2.52
CA VAL A 65 -9.24 0.76 3.91
C VAL A 65 -8.66 -0.48 4.57
N ALA A 66 -9.27 -1.65 4.40
CA ALA A 66 -8.80 -2.91 4.98
C ALA A 66 -7.39 -3.31 4.48
N LEU A 67 -7.11 -3.19 3.18
CA LEU A 67 -5.79 -3.47 2.60
C LEU A 67 -4.73 -2.48 3.08
N SER A 68 -5.10 -1.21 3.27
CA SER A 68 -4.19 -0.16 3.78
C SER A 68 -3.64 -0.47 5.17
N GLY A 69 -4.33 -1.29 5.96
CA GLY A 69 -3.87 -1.77 7.27
C GLY A 69 -2.57 -2.58 7.22
N ALA A 70 -2.18 -3.10 6.05
CA ALA A 70 -0.90 -3.76 5.87
C ALA A 70 0.31 -2.85 6.14
N HIS A 71 0.14 -1.52 6.08
CA HIS A 71 1.16 -0.56 6.53
C HIS A 71 1.49 -0.67 8.02
N GLY A 72 0.67 -1.38 8.82
CA GLY A 72 1.03 -1.75 10.18
C GLY A 72 2.31 -2.59 10.27
N LEU A 73 2.73 -3.21 9.17
CA LEU A 73 3.92 -4.03 9.03
C LEU A 73 5.06 -3.29 8.34
N GLY A 74 6.29 -3.60 8.73
CA GLY A 74 7.50 -3.09 8.11
C GLY A 74 7.71 -1.59 8.28
N ALA A 75 8.39 -0.97 7.31
CA ALA A 75 8.77 0.43 7.34
C ALA A 75 9.05 0.97 5.94
N CYS A 76 8.96 2.30 5.80
CA CYS A 76 9.49 3.03 4.66
C CYS A 76 11.01 3.14 4.73
N HIS A 77 11.63 3.11 3.54
CA HIS A 77 13.08 3.24 3.36
C HIS A 77 13.35 4.37 2.36
N THR A 78 14.23 5.29 2.74
CA THR A 78 14.50 6.53 1.99
C THR A 78 15.06 6.24 0.60
N ASP A 79 15.94 5.24 0.48
CA ASP A 79 16.58 4.81 -0.78
C ASP A 79 15.62 4.09 -1.74
N ARG A 80 14.44 3.67 -1.28
CA ARG A 80 13.44 2.96 -2.09
C ARG A 80 12.25 3.82 -2.47
N SER A 81 11.83 4.70 -1.56
CA SER A 81 10.55 5.43 -1.67
C SER A 81 10.65 6.93 -1.37
N GLY A 82 11.77 7.41 -0.83
CA GLY A 82 11.90 8.77 -0.29
C GLY A 82 11.26 8.98 1.09
N PHE A 83 10.45 8.04 1.58
CA PHE A 83 9.85 8.08 2.92
C PHE A 83 10.67 7.27 3.94
N TRP A 84 10.49 7.56 5.23
CA TRP A 84 11.27 6.93 6.30
C TRP A 84 10.42 6.49 7.50
N GLY A 85 10.75 5.31 8.03
CA GLY A 85 10.30 4.83 9.33
C GLY A 85 9.08 3.89 9.28
N PRO A 86 8.79 3.19 10.40
CA PRO A 86 7.60 2.36 10.55
C PRO A 86 6.36 3.19 10.86
N TRP A 87 5.17 2.66 10.54
CA TRP A 87 3.90 3.27 10.94
C TRP A 87 3.46 2.90 12.36
N THR A 88 3.94 1.77 12.89
CA THR A 88 3.54 1.27 14.21
C THR A 88 4.78 0.95 15.05
N ARG A 89 4.56 0.77 16.35
CA ARG A 89 5.61 0.35 17.30
C ARG A 89 5.89 -1.16 17.26
N ALA A 90 5.09 -1.94 16.54
CA ALA A 90 5.21 -3.39 16.42
C ALA A 90 5.17 -3.82 14.94
N PRO A 91 6.18 -3.43 14.13
CA PRO A 91 6.15 -3.60 12.66
C PRO A 91 6.26 -5.05 12.19
N THR A 92 6.36 -6.03 13.09
CA THR A 92 6.41 -7.47 12.80
C THR A 92 5.20 -8.23 13.34
N THR A 93 4.16 -7.52 13.77
CA THR A 93 2.91 -8.09 14.29
C THR A 93 1.72 -7.55 13.51
N VAL A 94 0.94 -8.46 12.90
CA VAL A 94 -0.33 -8.10 12.26
C VAL A 94 -1.32 -7.70 13.35
N SER A 95 -1.77 -6.45 13.29
CA SER A 95 -2.72 -5.85 14.22
C SER A 95 -3.49 -4.73 13.52
N ASN A 96 -4.43 -4.10 14.22
CA ASN A 96 -5.10 -2.88 13.76
C ASN A 96 -4.41 -1.59 14.22
N GLU A 97 -3.17 -1.68 14.75
CA GLU A 97 -2.45 -0.53 15.31
C GLU A 97 -2.20 0.58 14.28
N TYR A 98 -2.11 0.27 12.98
CA TYR A 98 -2.05 1.30 11.94
C TYR A 98 -3.21 2.31 12.05
N TYR A 99 -4.43 1.83 12.30
CA TYR A 99 -5.61 2.69 12.42
C TYR A 99 -5.67 3.38 13.79
N ARG A 100 -5.20 2.72 14.85
CA ARG A 100 -5.09 3.34 16.17
C ARG A 100 -4.11 4.50 16.14
N GLU A 101 -2.92 4.29 15.57
CA GLU A 101 -1.91 5.34 15.43
C GLU A 101 -2.44 6.50 14.53
N LEU A 102 -3.24 6.18 13.50
CA LEU A 102 -3.86 7.19 12.62
C LEU A 102 -4.89 8.09 13.34
N VAL A 103 -5.72 7.52 14.22
CA VAL A 103 -6.86 8.22 14.84
C VAL A 103 -6.53 8.76 16.23
N GLU A 104 -5.71 8.06 17.01
CA GLU A 104 -5.43 8.37 18.42
C GLU A 104 -4.27 9.38 18.59
N ASN A 105 -3.44 9.61 17.56
CA ASN A 105 -2.34 10.58 17.60
C ASN A 105 -2.61 11.84 16.79
N THR A 106 -1.93 12.91 17.18
CA THR A 106 -1.81 14.14 16.39
C THR A 106 -0.62 14.05 15.44
N TRP A 107 -0.89 14.06 14.14
CA TRP A 107 0.13 14.02 13.09
C TRP A 107 0.52 15.42 12.65
N THR A 108 1.82 15.70 12.61
CA THR A 108 2.40 16.94 12.07
C THR A 108 3.33 16.62 10.91
N VAL A 109 3.38 17.50 9.90
CA VAL A 109 4.41 17.41 8.86
C VAL A 109 5.77 17.59 9.53
N LYS A 110 6.72 16.70 9.22
CA LYS A 110 8.10 16.80 9.65
C LYS A 110 8.92 17.66 8.70
#